data_AF-A8WNR7-F1
#
_entry.id   AF-A8WNR7-F1
#
_cell.length_a   1.000
_cell.length_b   1.000
_cell.length_c   1.000
_cell.angle_alpha   90.00
_cell.angle_beta   90.00
_cell.angle_gamma   90.00
#
_symmetry.space_group_name_H-M   'P 1'
#
loop_
_entity.id
_entity.type
_entity.pdbx_description
1 polymer ?
#
loop_
_entity_poly.entity_id
_entity_poly.type
_entity_poly.pdbx_seq_one_letter_code
_entity_poly.pdbx_strand_id
1 'polypeptide(L)'
;MKLLLSLLIGSVAAIGLDYDNILLESSPGVNMFREYKPRCTKRHEMYIDMTCIQMFGNFSMEIKKTAKTMDPFIAFEHKKTCKDIKRCFFPLSCSPIDYVKKAAHTLQLYCGLYNYRASDFFACGTKLTLAKSQCHHNWDPYPSALEKEENPARKAALVKQSCDNIFGEDNCMEHDVTVVCGEKKWIDLRDRLIELNPVMNNCSLDNNPVFQAIPTTTEKPWLHDLGDPFADE
;
A
#
# COMPACT_ATOMS: atom_id res chain seq x y z
N MET A 1 -5.39 33.74 9.81
CA MET A 1 -5.51 32.46 9.07
C MET A 1 -4.20 31.98 8.45
N LYS A 2 -3.36 32.86 7.86
CA LYS A 2 -2.02 32.48 7.35
C LYS A 2 -1.02 31.98 8.42
N LEU A 3 -1.07 32.48 9.65
CA LEU A 3 -0.15 32.08 10.73
C LEU A 3 -0.42 30.69 11.34
N LEU A 4 -1.65 30.17 11.25
CA LEU A 4 -1.99 28.84 11.75
C LEU A 4 -1.61 27.73 10.76
N LEU A 5 -1.59 28.04 9.45
CA LEU A 5 -1.10 27.13 8.42
C LEU A 5 0.42 26.87 8.55
N SER A 6 1.21 27.90 8.90
CA SER A 6 2.66 27.77 9.06
C SER A 6 3.09 26.85 10.22
N LEU A 7 2.27 26.73 11.27
CA LEU A 7 2.56 25.85 12.42
C LEU A 7 2.24 24.37 12.13
N LEU A 8 1.29 24.09 11.23
CA LEU A 8 0.99 22.73 10.76
C LEU A 8 1.96 22.28 9.65
N ILE A 9 2.40 23.18 8.78
CA ILE A 9 3.42 22.88 7.76
C ILE A 9 4.76 22.53 8.43
N GLY A 10 5.12 23.21 9.53
CA GLY A 10 6.34 22.92 10.30
C GLY A 10 6.38 21.54 10.97
N SER A 11 5.22 20.92 11.23
CA SER A 11 5.15 19.56 11.79
C SER A 11 5.09 18.47 10.71
N VAL A 12 4.63 18.79 9.49
CA VAL A 12 4.62 17.86 8.35
C VAL A 12 5.98 17.84 7.63
N ALA A 13 6.74 18.94 7.65
CA ALA A 13 8.10 18.99 7.10
C ALA A 13 9.13 18.15 7.90
N ALA A 14 8.81 17.77 9.14
CA ALA A 14 9.63 16.84 9.94
C ALA A 14 9.48 15.37 9.49
N ILE A 15 8.55 15.09 8.58
CA ILE A 15 8.42 13.79 7.91
C ILE A 15 9.29 13.91 6.66
N GLY A 16 10.56 13.50 6.74
CA GLY A 16 11.54 13.52 5.65
C GLY A 16 11.17 12.64 4.45
N LEU A 17 10.05 12.96 3.81
CA LEU A 17 9.66 12.41 2.53
C LEU A 17 10.03 13.46 1.48
N ASP A 18 11.25 13.35 0.99
CA ASP A 18 11.75 14.11 -0.14
C ASP A 18 11.00 13.66 -1.41
N TYR A 19 9.96 14.42 -1.79
CA TYR A 19 9.01 14.07 -2.85
C TYR A 19 9.27 14.80 -4.19
N ASP A 20 10.38 15.54 -4.31
CA ASP A 20 10.61 16.46 -5.44
C ASP A 20 11.01 15.79 -6.77
N ASN A 21 10.88 14.46 -6.94
CA ASN A 21 11.29 13.78 -8.18
C ASN A 21 10.39 12.62 -8.66
N ILE A 22 9.06 12.76 -8.61
CA ILE A 22 8.18 11.85 -9.34
C ILE A 22 7.28 12.64 -10.30
N LEU A 23 7.87 13.05 -11.42
CA LEU A 23 7.12 13.30 -12.65
C LEU A 23 6.67 11.95 -13.21
N LEU A 24 5.38 11.65 -13.06
CA LEU A 24 4.73 10.45 -13.57
C LEU A 24 4.56 10.58 -15.10
N GLU A 25 5.47 9.99 -15.87
CA GLU A 25 5.14 9.54 -17.22
C GLU A 25 4.61 8.10 -17.12
N SER A 26 3.34 7.91 -17.45
CA SER A 26 2.69 6.60 -17.47
C SER A 26 3.25 5.73 -18.60
N SER A 27 3.83 4.57 -18.27
CA SER A 27 4.17 3.53 -19.25
C SER A 27 2.89 2.92 -19.83
N PRO A 28 2.72 2.84 -21.16
CA PRO A 28 1.56 2.23 -21.80
C PRO A 28 1.76 0.71 -21.85
N GLY A 29 1.26 -0.03 -20.85
CA GLY A 29 1.44 -1.49 -20.84
C GLY A 29 0.58 -2.32 -19.91
N VAL A 30 0.31 -1.89 -18.67
CA VAL A 30 -0.39 -2.73 -17.68
C VAL A 30 -1.55 -1.95 -17.04
N ASN A 31 -2.73 -2.08 -17.65
CA ASN A 31 -3.98 -1.47 -17.17
C ASN A 31 -4.61 -2.32 -16.03
N MET A 32 -3.92 -2.45 -14.89
CA MET A 32 -4.48 -3.15 -13.72
C MET A 32 -5.19 -2.23 -12.72
N PHE A 33 -5.22 -0.92 -12.97
CA PHE A 33 -5.74 0.07 -12.04
C PHE A 33 -7.04 0.70 -12.57
N ARG A 34 -8.18 0.30 -12.00
CA ARG A 34 -9.32 1.22 -11.98
C ARG A 34 -9.02 2.26 -10.92
N GLU A 35 -8.36 3.34 -11.31
CA GLU A 35 -8.08 4.50 -10.45
C GLU A 35 -9.39 4.90 -9.73
N TYR A 36 -9.42 4.81 -8.40
CA TYR A 36 -10.56 5.27 -7.62
C TYR A 36 -10.67 6.79 -7.75
N LYS A 37 -11.53 7.23 -8.68
CA LYS A 37 -11.85 8.64 -8.92
C LYS A 37 -13.23 8.95 -8.35
N PRO A 38 -13.33 9.38 -7.08
CA PRO A 38 -14.62 9.79 -6.55
C PRO A 38 -15.16 10.99 -7.32
N ARG A 39 -16.49 11.10 -7.42
CA ARG A 39 -17.14 12.29 -7.98
C ARG A 39 -17.11 13.40 -6.94
N CYS A 40 -16.08 14.22 -6.98
CA CYS A 40 -15.93 15.37 -6.08
C CYS A 40 -16.79 16.55 -6.55
N THR A 41 -17.34 17.30 -5.60
CA THR A 41 -18.03 18.56 -5.86
C THR A 41 -17.14 19.71 -5.40
N LYS A 42 -17.40 20.94 -5.87
CA LYS A 42 -16.71 22.13 -5.36
C LYS A 42 -16.80 22.26 -3.84
N ARG A 43 -17.88 21.77 -3.21
CA ARG A 43 -18.03 21.78 -1.75
C ARG A 43 -17.02 20.84 -1.08
N HIS A 44 -16.81 19.65 -1.63
CA HIS A 44 -15.83 18.69 -1.11
C HIS A 44 -14.40 19.25 -1.20
N GLU A 45 -14.07 19.94 -2.30
CA GLU A 45 -12.77 20.60 -2.48
C GLU A 45 -12.53 21.78 -1.53
N MET A 46 -13.57 22.34 -0.92
CA MET A 46 -13.44 23.45 0.04
C MET A 46 -13.49 22.99 1.51
N TYR A 47 -13.76 21.72 1.75
CA TYR A 47 -13.95 21.17 3.10
C TYR A 47 -12.74 20.33 3.54
N ILE A 48 -12.19 20.66 4.70
CA ILE A 48 -11.09 19.92 5.33
C ILE A 48 -11.60 19.34 6.65
N ASP A 49 -11.76 18.01 6.70
CA ASP A 49 -12.09 17.31 7.94
C ASP A 49 -10.81 17.06 8.76
N MET A 50 -10.59 17.90 9.77
CA MET A 50 -9.42 17.81 10.66
C MET A 50 -9.38 16.51 11.46
N THR A 51 -10.53 15.91 11.77
CA THR A 51 -10.59 14.61 12.47
C THR A 51 -10.07 13.53 11.54
N CYS A 52 -10.52 13.55 10.28
CA CYS A 52 -10.03 12.61 9.28
C CYS A 52 -8.54 12.77 9.01
N ILE A 53 -8.02 14.00 8.93
CA ILE A 53 -6.57 14.24 8.81
C ILE A 53 -5.81 13.62 9.99
N GLN A 54 -6.28 13.82 11.22
CA GLN A 54 -5.61 13.27 12.40
C GLN A 54 -5.64 11.73 12.42
N MET A 55 -6.80 11.12 12.14
CA MET A 55 -6.93 9.66 12.06
C MET A 55 -6.02 9.07 10.98
N PHE A 56 -5.95 9.73 9.82
CA PHE A 56 -5.05 9.37 8.73
C PHE A 56 -3.58 9.45 9.12
N GLY A 57 -3.17 10.55 9.74
CA GLY A 57 -1.78 10.75 10.19
C GLY A 57 -1.35 9.66 11.16
N ASN A 58 -2.19 9.35 12.15
CA ASN A 58 -1.95 8.27 13.10
C ASN A 58 -1.82 6.91 12.40
N PHE A 59 -2.76 6.58 11.52
CA PHE A 59 -2.73 5.30 10.83
C PHE A 59 -1.54 5.17 9.87
N SER A 60 -1.18 6.26 9.17
CA SER A 60 -0.01 6.29 8.28
C SER A 60 1.30 5.97 9.02
N MET A 61 1.44 6.45 10.27
CA MET A 61 2.61 6.12 11.09
C MET A 61 2.64 4.63 11.49
N GLU A 62 1.48 4.04 11.77
CA GLU A 62 1.40 2.61 12.11
C GLU A 62 1.71 1.74 10.90
N ILE A 63 1.17 2.05 9.71
CA ILE A 63 1.50 1.33 8.47
C ILE A 63 3.00 1.34 8.21
N LYS A 64 3.70 2.47 8.38
CA LYS A 64 5.15 2.52 8.19
C LYS A 64 5.92 1.51 9.05
N LYS A 65 5.40 1.20 10.25
CA LYS A 65 5.99 0.21 11.16
C LYS A 65 5.59 -1.21 10.80
N THR A 66 4.38 -1.43 10.29
CA THR A 66 3.75 -2.76 10.20
C THR A 66 3.57 -3.30 8.78
N ALA A 67 3.76 -2.48 7.75
CA ALA A 67 3.69 -2.92 6.36
C ALA A 67 4.84 -3.85 5.96
N LYS A 68 5.94 -3.86 6.73
CA LYS A 68 7.16 -4.66 6.52
C LYS A 68 7.07 -6.07 7.11
N THR A 69 5.86 -6.58 7.33
CA THR A 69 5.66 -7.90 7.94
C THR A 69 4.39 -8.55 7.43
N MET A 70 4.41 -9.87 7.29
CA MET A 70 3.27 -10.70 6.91
C MET A 70 2.47 -11.28 8.08
N ASP A 71 2.76 -10.86 9.32
CA ASP A 71 2.06 -11.33 10.53
C ASP A 71 0.52 -11.20 10.42
N PRO A 72 -0.25 -12.30 10.64
CA PRO A 72 -1.71 -12.28 10.52
C PRO A 72 -2.43 -11.50 11.64
N PHE A 73 -1.87 -11.41 12.85
CA PHE A 73 -2.46 -10.68 13.97
C PHE A 73 -2.35 -9.17 13.78
N ILE A 74 -1.20 -8.71 13.29
CA ILE A 74 -1.01 -7.30 12.91
C ILE A 74 -2.07 -6.90 11.86
N ALA A 75 -2.30 -7.74 10.85
CA ALA A 75 -3.32 -7.47 9.85
C ALA A 75 -4.73 -7.41 10.44
N PHE A 76 -5.05 -8.27 11.41
CA PHE A 76 -6.33 -8.27 12.09
C PHE A 76 -6.59 -6.99 12.88
N GLU A 77 -5.58 -6.48 13.60
CA GLU A 77 -5.66 -5.19 14.30
C GLU A 77 -5.89 -4.03 13.32
N HIS A 78 -5.14 -4.01 12.21
CA HIS A 78 -5.23 -2.94 11.21
C HIS A 78 -6.55 -2.97 10.44
N LYS A 79 -7.14 -4.14 10.20
CA LYS A 79 -8.49 -4.27 9.63
C LYS A 79 -9.54 -3.51 10.45
N LYS A 80 -9.45 -3.52 11.78
CA LYS A 80 -10.36 -2.75 12.65
C LYS A 80 -10.17 -1.24 12.42
N THR A 81 -8.93 -0.76 12.45
CA THR A 81 -8.62 0.66 12.20
C THR A 81 -9.09 1.10 10.81
N CYS A 82 -8.91 0.26 9.78
CA CYS A 82 -9.41 0.50 8.43
C CYS A 82 -10.93 0.70 8.37
N LYS A 83 -11.68 -0.03 9.20
CA LYS A 83 -13.13 0.16 9.33
C LYS A 83 -13.46 1.51 9.97
N ASP A 84 -12.73 1.90 11.01
CA ASP A 84 -12.96 3.15 11.75
C ASP A 84 -12.65 4.39 10.90
N ILE A 85 -11.63 4.32 10.05
CA ILE A 85 -11.24 5.41 9.14
C ILE A 85 -11.97 5.37 7.79
N LYS A 86 -12.81 4.37 7.51
CA LYS A 86 -13.45 4.20 6.19
C LYS A 86 -14.18 5.46 5.71
N ARG A 87 -14.89 6.12 6.63
CA ARG A 87 -15.61 7.38 6.38
C ARG A 87 -14.71 8.53 5.91
N CYS A 88 -13.40 8.44 6.16
CA CYS A 88 -12.43 9.47 5.81
C CYS A 88 -11.86 9.31 4.39
N PHE A 89 -12.01 8.16 3.73
CA PHE A 89 -11.46 7.99 2.39
C PHE A 89 -12.09 8.97 1.40
N PHE A 90 -13.42 9.06 1.36
CA PHE A 90 -14.11 9.98 0.44
C PHE A 90 -13.71 11.46 0.61
N PRO A 91 -13.83 12.08 1.80
CA PRO A 91 -13.49 13.49 1.96
C PRO A 91 -12.01 13.77 1.67
N LEU A 92 -11.09 12.86 2.03
CA LEU A 92 -9.66 13.06 1.78
C LEU A 92 -9.28 12.86 0.30
N SER A 93 -9.92 11.92 -0.41
CA SER A 93 -9.75 11.75 -1.85
C SER A 93 -10.28 12.96 -2.65
N CYS A 94 -11.17 13.76 -2.07
CA CYS A 94 -11.66 15.01 -2.66
C CYS A 94 -10.96 16.28 -2.14
N SER A 95 -9.93 16.14 -1.30
CA SER A 95 -9.16 17.27 -0.77
C SER A 95 -8.62 18.14 -1.91
N PRO A 96 -8.55 19.47 -1.79
CA PRO A 96 -7.90 20.32 -2.80
C PRO A 96 -6.38 20.14 -2.81
N ILE A 97 -5.84 19.38 -1.85
CA ILE A 97 -4.41 19.20 -1.63
C ILE A 97 -3.99 17.82 -2.18
N ASP A 98 -3.16 17.81 -3.23
CA ASP A 98 -2.80 16.57 -3.93
C ASP A 98 -2.07 15.56 -3.04
N TYR A 99 -1.23 16.00 -2.10
CA TYR A 99 -0.56 15.07 -1.17
C TYR A 99 -1.58 14.33 -0.29
N VAL A 100 -2.69 14.98 0.07
CA VAL A 100 -3.75 14.37 0.89
C VAL A 100 -4.49 13.32 0.06
N LYS A 101 -4.79 13.60 -1.21
CA LYS A 101 -5.41 12.62 -2.12
C LYS A 101 -4.53 11.38 -2.31
N LYS A 102 -3.22 11.60 -2.52
CA LYS A 102 -2.25 10.50 -2.67
C LYS A 102 -2.17 9.66 -1.40
N ALA A 103 -2.07 10.30 -0.23
CA ALA A 103 -2.09 9.60 1.04
C ALA A 103 -3.40 8.81 1.25
N ALA A 104 -4.56 9.40 0.90
CA ALA A 104 -5.87 8.74 0.91
C ALA A 104 -5.86 7.43 0.13
N HIS A 105 -5.36 7.49 -1.11
CA HIS A 105 -5.23 6.33 -1.98
C HIS A 105 -4.27 5.28 -1.40
N THR A 106 -3.10 5.69 -0.91
CA THR A 106 -2.13 4.78 -0.26
C THR A 106 -2.74 4.03 0.92
N LEU A 107 -3.43 4.72 1.84
CA LEU A 107 -4.06 4.06 2.98
C LEU A 107 -5.20 3.13 2.55
N GLN A 108 -5.95 3.51 1.53
CA GLN A 108 -6.99 2.66 0.95
C GLN A 108 -6.42 1.35 0.39
N LEU A 109 -5.29 1.41 -0.34
CA LEU A 109 -4.60 0.23 -0.83
C LEU A 109 -4.12 -0.68 0.30
N TYR A 110 -3.46 -0.12 1.32
CA TYR A 110 -3.03 -0.90 2.50
C TYR A 110 -4.21 -1.49 3.27
N CYS A 111 -5.33 -0.76 3.40
CA CYS A 111 -6.54 -1.31 4.00
C CYS A 111 -7.11 -2.49 3.21
N GLY A 112 -7.03 -2.46 1.88
CA GLY A 112 -7.32 -3.63 1.05
C GLY A 112 -6.46 -4.82 1.41
N LEU A 113 -5.13 -4.63 1.50
CA LEU A 113 -4.20 -5.69 1.89
C LEU A 113 -4.46 -6.23 3.30
N TYR A 114 -4.66 -5.36 4.30
CA TYR A 114 -4.94 -5.80 5.67
C TYR A 114 -6.25 -6.55 5.77
N ASN A 115 -7.30 -6.11 5.06
CA ASN A 115 -8.58 -6.81 5.02
C ASN A 115 -8.41 -8.23 4.47
N TYR A 116 -7.71 -8.39 3.35
CA TYR A 116 -7.39 -9.69 2.76
C TYR A 116 -6.59 -10.58 3.72
N ARG A 117 -5.51 -10.04 4.30
CA ARG A 117 -4.65 -10.75 5.26
C ARG A 117 -5.38 -11.19 6.53
N ALA A 118 -6.34 -10.40 6.99
CA ALA A 118 -7.16 -10.68 8.16
C ALA A 118 -8.44 -11.47 7.85
N SER A 119 -8.64 -11.90 6.60
CA SER A 119 -9.78 -12.74 6.20
C SER A 119 -9.31 -13.90 5.34
N ASP A 120 -9.33 -13.74 4.02
CA ASP A 120 -9.11 -14.82 3.06
C ASP A 120 -7.72 -15.45 3.16
N PHE A 121 -6.71 -14.70 3.61
CA PHE A 121 -5.35 -15.20 3.79
C PHE A 121 -5.01 -15.54 5.24
N PHE A 122 -5.87 -15.22 6.20
CA PHE A 122 -5.57 -15.36 7.64
C PHE A 122 -5.12 -16.77 8.00
N ALA A 123 -5.88 -17.79 7.58
CA ALA A 123 -5.55 -19.18 7.83
C ALA A 123 -4.21 -19.62 7.20
N CYS A 124 -3.86 -19.06 6.03
CA CYS A 124 -2.58 -19.33 5.39
C CYS A 124 -1.42 -18.66 6.15
N GLY A 125 -1.57 -17.37 6.50
CA GLY A 125 -0.61 -16.64 7.30
C GLY A 125 -0.30 -17.36 8.62
N THR A 126 -1.33 -17.82 9.34
CA THR A 126 -1.13 -18.60 10.57
C THR A 126 -0.35 -19.90 10.33
N LYS A 127 -0.64 -20.63 9.25
CA LYS A 127 0.13 -21.84 8.91
C LYS A 127 1.59 -21.53 8.63
N LEU A 128 1.89 -20.46 7.90
CA LEU A 128 3.25 -20.02 7.60
C LEU A 128 4.01 -19.63 8.88
N THR A 129 3.36 -18.90 9.79
CA THR A 129 3.91 -18.58 11.11
C THR A 129 4.21 -19.85 11.91
N LEU A 130 3.28 -20.81 11.98
CA LEU A 130 3.47 -22.07 12.70
C LEU A 130 4.55 -22.96 12.06
N ALA A 131 4.66 -22.93 10.74
CA ALA A 131 5.71 -23.61 9.98
C ALA A 131 7.10 -22.93 10.12
N LYS A 132 7.17 -21.77 10.80
CA LYS A 132 8.39 -20.96 10.96
C LYS A 132 9.07 -20.63 9.62
N SER A 133 8.25 -20.36 8.61
CA SER A 133 8.73 -19.89 7.29
C SER A 133 9.64 -18.68 7.50
N GLN A 134 10.91 -18.84 7.10
CA GLN A 134 11.90 -17.77 7.23
C GLN A 134 11.56 -16.62 6.29
N CYS A 135 11.04 -16.94 5.09
CA CYS A 135 10.63 -15.91 4.15
C CYS A 135 9.50 -15.06 4.74
N HIS A 136 8.45 -15.71 5.27
CA HIS A 136 7.31 -15.01 5.86
C HIS A 136 7.72 -14.10 7.03
N HIS A 137 8.67 -14.54 7.86
CA HIS A 137 9.14 -13.78 9.01
C HIS A 137 10.10 -12.63 8.63
N ASN A 138 10.96 -12.84 7.63
CA ASN A 138 12.02 -11.90 7.25
C ASN A 138 11.64 -11.03 6.04
N TRP A 139 10.42 -11.17 5.51
CA TRP A 139 9.98 -10.42 4.35
C TRP A 139 9.90 -8.93 4.66
N ASP A 140 10.81 -8.17 4.06
CA ASP A 140 10.84 -6.72 4.11
C ASP A 140 10.89 -6.19 2.66
N PRO A 141 9.75 -5.84 2.05
CA PRO A 141 9.71 -5.31 0.68
C PRO A 141 10.25 -3.88 0.60
N TYR A 142 10.49 -3.23 1.74
CA TYR A 142 10.99 -1.85 1.83
C TYR A 142 12.04 -1.71 2.95
N PRO A 143 13.28 -2.17 2.69
CA PRO A 143 14.33 -2.21 3.69
C PRO A 143 14.59 -0.82 4.25
N SER A 144 14.68 -0.74 5.59
CA SER A 144 14.92 0.53 6.30
C SER A 144 16.23 1.23 5.89
N ALA A 145 17.13 0.54 5.18
CA ALA A 145 18.31 1.13 4.56
C ALA A 145 17.97 2.15 3.47
N LEU A 146 16.86 1.97 2.74
CA LEU A 146 16.41 2.86 1.68
C LEU A 146 15.96 4.22 2.22
N GLU A 147 15.35 4.23 3.42
CA GLU A 147 14.91 5.45 4.12
C GLU A 147 16.08 6.34 4.53
N LYS A 148 17.26 5.77 4.78
CA LYS A 148 18.43 6.47 5.33
C LYS A 148 19.50 6.78 4.28
N GLU A 149 19.36 6.27 3.07
CA GLU A 149 20.35 6.47 2.02
C GLU A 149 20.10 7.80 1.28
N GLU A 150 21.02 8.73 1.47
CA GLU A 150 20.98 10.06 0.85
C GLU A 150 21.71 10.07 -0.51
N ASN A 151 22.61 9.13 -0.77
CA ASN A 151 23.32 9.06 -2.04
C ASN A 151 22.38 8.56 -3.16
N PRO A 152 22.13 9.35 -4.22
CA PRO A 152 21.16 8.98 -5.25
C PRO A 152 21.49 7.68 -5.98
N ALA A 153 22.78 7.41 -6.26
CA ALA A 153 23.20 6.21 -6.97
C ALA A 153 23.02 4.95 -6.12
N ARG A 154 23.37 5.02 -4.83
CA ARG A 154 23.14 3.91 -3.89
C ARG A 154 21.66 3.68 -3.64
N LYS A 155 20.88 4.75 -3.48
CA LYS A 155 19.42 4.68 -3.34
C LYS A 155 18.78 4.00 -4.55
N ALA A 156 19.17 4.36 -5.77
CA ALA A 156 18.69 3.72 -6.99
C ALA A 156 19.05 2.22 -7.04
N ALA A 157 20.26 1.84 -6.62
CA ALA A 157 20.66 0.44 -6.54
C ALA A 157 19.84 -0.35 -5.50
N LEU A 158 19.55 0.24 -4.33
CA LEU A 158 18.70 -0.36 -3.30
C LEU A 158 17.24 -0.51 -3.76
N VAL A 159 16.70 0.48 -4.47
CA VAL A 159 15.36 0.38 -5.08
C VAL A 159 15.32 -0.79 -6.07
N LYS A 160 16.31 -0.89 -6.96
CA LYS A 160 16.41 -1.99 -7.91
C LYS A 160 16.45 -3.35 -7.20
N GLN A 161 17.33 -3.50 -6.20
CA GLN A 161 17.42 -4.72 -5.41
C GLN A 161 16.11 -5.07 -4.71
N SER A 162 15.40 -4.07 -4.16
CA SER A 162 14.11 -4.28 -3.50
C SER A 162 13.02 -4.70 -4.51
N CYS A 163 13.10 -4.21 -5.75
CA CYS A 163 12.21 -4.61 -6.83
C CYS A 163 12.49 -6.03 -7.33
N ASP A 164 13.76 -6.42 -7.42
CA ASP A 164 14.15 -7.78 -7.82
C ASP A 164 13.76 -8.82 -6.74
N ASN A 165 13.72 -8.40 -5.46
CA ASN A 165 13.40 -9.24 -4.31
C ASN A 165 12.07 -8.89 -3.63
N ILE A 166 11.09 -8.37 -4.37
CA ILE A 166 9.83 -7.88 -3.79
C ILE A 166 9.05 -8.98 -3.05
N PHE A 167 9.22 -10.23 -3.45
CA PHE A 167 8.62 -11.41 -2.81
C PHE A 167 9.64 -12.19 -1.96
N GLY A 168 10.69 -11.51 -1.51
CA GLY A 168 11.82 -12.10 -0.80
C GLY A 168 12.93 -12.55 -1.76
N GLU A 169 14.09 -12.84 -1.17
CA GLU A 169 15.25 -13.38 -1.89
C GLU A 169 14.86 -14.71 -2.57
N ASP A 170 15.30 -14.88 -3.83
CA ASP A 170 14.98 -16.04 -4.68
C ASP A 170 13.47 -16.36 -4.79
N ASN A 171 12.61 -15.35 -4.66
CA ASN A 171 11.14 -15.51 -4.62
C ASN A 171 10.66 -16.49 -3.54
N CYS A 172 11.32 -16.53 -2.38
CA CYS A 172 11.00 -17.48 -1.32
C CYS A 172 9.51 -17.47 -0.88
N MET A 173 8.80 -16.34 -1.02
CA MET A 173 7.39 -16.24 -0.63
C MET A 173 6.49 -17.07 -1.56
N GLU A 174 6.83 -17.14 -2.85
CA GLU A 174 6.14 -18.01 -3.80
C GLU A 174 6.22 -19.46 -3.36
N HIS A 175 7.44 -19.91 -3.06
CA HIS A 175 7.69 -21.28 -2.63
C HIS A 175 6.91 -21.60 -1.35
N ASP A 176 7.11 -20.80 -0.30
CA ASP A 176 6.54 -21.06 1.02
C ASP A 176 5.00 -21.04 0.99
N VAL A 177 4.40 -20.05 0.33
CA VAL A 177 2.94 -19.95 0.22
C VAL A 177 2.38 -21.09 -0.64
N THR A 178 3.03 -21.44 -1.75
CA THR A 178 2.58 -22.53 -2.62
C THR A 178 2.63 -23.88 -1.91
N VAL A 179 3.71 -24.17 -1.18
CA VAL A 179 3.86 -25.44 -0.44
C VAL A 179 2.86 -25.54 0.71
N VAL A 180 2.64 -24.46 1.45
CA VAL A 180 1.81 -24.49 2.67
C VAL A 180 0.32 -24.29 2.39
N CYS A 181 -0.01 -23.50 1.36
CA CYS A 181 -1.36 -23.01 1.11
C CYS A 181 -1.87 -23.26 -0.32
N GLY A 182 -1.00 -23.70 -1.23
CA GLY A 182 -1.33 -23.97 -2.62
C GLY A 182 -1.13 -22.77 -3.54
N GLU A 183 -0.95 -23.07 -4.83
CA GLU A 183 -0.66 -22.11 -5.91
C GLU A 183 -1.71 -21.00 -6.00
N LYS A 184 -3.00 -21.32 -5.86
CA LYS A 184 -4.07 -20.31 -5.88
C LYS A 184 -3.86 -19.23 -4.82
N LYS A 185 -3.45 -19.61 -3.61
CA LYS A 185 -3.22 -18.64 -2.52
C LYS A 185 -1.98 -17.80 -2.73
N TRP A 186 -0.98 -18.34 -3.41
CA TRP A 186 0.16 -17.57 -3.87
C TRP A 186 -0.27 -16.51 -4.90
N ILE A 187 -0.99 -16.91 -5.95
CA ILE A 187 -1.50 -16.00 -6.98
C ILE A 187 -2.34 -14.87 -6.36
N ASP A 188 -3.26 -15.21 -5.47
CA ASP A 188 -4.11 -14.23 -4.79
C ASP A 188 -3.26 -13.23 -3.96
N LEU A 189 -2.26 -13.71 -3.20
CA LEU A 189 -1.37 -12.82 -2.43
C LEU A 189 -0.52 -11.93 -3.33
N ARG A 190 0.10 -12.52 -4.36
CA ARG A 190 0.97 -11.82 -5.31
C ARG A 190 0.24 -10.66 -5.96
N ASP A 191 -0.97 -10.90 -6.47
CA ASP A 191 -1.78 -9.87 -7.12
C ASP A 191 -2.05 -8.68 -6.16
N ARG A 192 -2.33 -8.97 -4.87
CA ARG A 192 -2.53 -7.92 -3.85
C ARG A 192 -1.27 -7.12 -3.53
N LEU A 193 -0.10 -7.76 -3.55
CA LEU A 193 1.17 -7.08 -3.34
C LEU A 193 1.56 -6.22 -4.55
N ILE A 194 1.24 -6.68 -5.77
CA ILE A 194 1.42 -5.90 -7.01
C ILE A 194 0.53 -4.64 -7.00
N GLU A 195 -0.69 -4.71 -6.46
CA GLU A 195 -1.57 -3.54 -6.29
C GLU A 195 -0.91 -2.43 -5.45
N LEU A 196 0.01 -2.77 -4.54
CA LEU A 196 0.76 -1.82 -3.74
C LEU A 196 1.97 -1.21 -4.47
N ASN A 197 2.38 -1.75 -5.63
CA ASN A 197 3.59 -1.32 -6.32
C ASN A 197 3.71 0.22 -6.50
N PRO A 198 2.66 0.96 -6.92
CA PRO A 198 2.76 2.41 -7.11
C PRO A 198 3.06 3.21 -5.83
N VAL A 199 2.78 2.64 -4.66
CA VAL A 199 2.96 3.29 -3.36
C VAL A 199 4.11 2.71 -2.54
N MET A 200 4.75 1.64 -3.04
CA MET A 200 5.97 1.07 -2.49
C MET A 200 7.19 1.59 -3.28
N ASN A 201 7.78 0.76 -4.13
CA ASN A 201 9.01 1.09 -4.88
C ASN A 201 8.75 1.48 -6.34
N ASN A 202 7.49 1.44 -6.80
CA ASN A 202 7.08 1.68 -8.18
C ASN A 202 7.96 0.93 -9.20
N CYS A 203 8.16 -0.36 -8.93
CA CYS A 203 8.98 -1.25 -9.74
C CYS A 203 8.43 -1.37 -11.16
N SER A 204 9.33 -1.50 -12.15
CA SER A 204 8.92 -1.79 -13.53
C SER A 204 8.32 -3.19 -13.60
N LEU A 205 7.02 -3.28 -13.89
CA LEU A 205 6.33 -4.56 -14.07
C LEU A 205 6.68 -5.20 -15.42
N ASP A 206 6.90 -4.36 -16.44
CA ASP A 206 7.11 -4.77 -17.83
C ASP A 206 8.44 -5.48 -18.08
N ASN A 207 9.43 -5.35 -17.20
CA ASN A 207 10.79 -5.90 -17.41
C ASN A 207 11.26 -6.80 -16.27
N ASN A 208 10.41 -7.06 -15.28
CA ASN A 208 10.79 -7.87 -14.13
C ASN A 208 10.24 -9.30 -14.31
N PRO A 209 11.11 -10.32 -14.42
CA PRO A 209 10.70 -11.71 -14.57
C PRO A 209 9.73 -12.19 -13.48
N VAL A 210 9.85 -11.62 -12.28
CA VAL A 210 9.00 -11.93 -11.12
C VAL A 210 7.53 -11.51 -11.34
N PHE A 211 7.30 -10.43 -12.09
CA PHE A 211 5.94 -9.95 -12.41
C PHE A 211 5.39 -10.52 -13.73
N GLN A 212 6.26 -11.03 -14.62
CA GLN A 212 5.86 -11.59 -15.92
C GLN A 212 5.50 -13.08 -15.89
N ALA A 213 5.89 -13.82 -14.84
CA ALA A 213 5.90 -15.28 -14.85
C ALA A 213 4.51 -15.98 -14.82
N ILE A 214 3.39 -15.28 -14.60
CA ILE A 214 2.08 -15.93 -14.43
C ILE A 214 0.97 -15.06 -15.05
N PRO A 215 0.10 -15.59 -15.93
CA PRO A 215 -1.02 -14.83 -16.47
C PRO A 215 -1.95 -14.36 -15.35
N THR A 216 -2.21 -13.06 -15.31
CA THR A 216 -3.18 -12.43 -14.41
C THR A 216 -4.56 -13.00 -14.70
N THR A 217 -5.04 -13.91 -13.86
CA THR A 217 -6.38 -14.53 -14.00
C THR A 217 -7.49 -13.68 -13.39
N THR A 218 -7.15 -12.53 -12.82
CA THR A 218 -8.11 -11.65 -12.15
C THR A 218 -8.76 -10.69 -13.15
N GLU A 219 -9.89 -11.13 -13.73
CA GLU A 219 -10.78 -10.31 -14.58
C GLU A 219 -11.36 -9.07 -13.85
N LYS A 220 -11.13 -8.90 -12.53
CA LYS A 220 -11.68 -7.79 -11.74
C LYS A 220 -10.68 -7.30 -10.68
N PRO A 221 -10.18 -6.04 -10.79
CA PRO A 221 -9.48 -5.36 -9.71
C PRO A 221 -10.39 -5.22 -8.49
N TRP A 222 -9.89 -5.62 -7.32
CA TRP A 222 -10.68 -5.86 -6.11
C TRP A 222 -10.93 -4.62 -5.25
N LEU A 223 -10.84 -3.42 -5.84
CA LEU A 223 -11.14 -2.14 -5.19
C LEU A 223 -12.63 -1.96 -4.83
N HIS A 224 -13.43 -3.03 -4.87
CA HIS A 224 -14.87 -3.03 -4.67
C HIS A 224 -15.32 -3.06 -3.19
N ASP A 225 -14.46 -3.40 -2.23
CA ASP A 225 -14.91 -3.58 -0.83
C ASP A 225 -14.75 -2.35 0.06
N LEU A 226 -14.18 -1.26 -0.44
CA LEU A 226 -14.23 0.02 0.26
C LEU A 226 -15.50 0.81 -0.06
N GLY A 227 -16.46 0.18 -0.75
CA GLY A 227 -17.86 0.55 -0.94
C GLY A 227 -18.12 2.05 -0.90
N ASP A 228 -18.49 2.62 -2.04
CA ASP A 228 -19.06 3.97 -2.12
C ASP A 228 -19.98 4.18 -0.91
N PRO A 229 -19.62 5.08 0.02
CA PRO A 229 -20.42 5.29 1.23
C PRO A 229 -21.82 5.83 0.93
N PHE A 230 -22.13 6.10 -0.35
CA PHE A 230 -23.41 6.58 -0.86
C PHE A 230 -24.10 5.62 -1.85
N ALA A 231 -23.61 4.38 -2.04
CA ALA A 231 -24.28 3.44 -2.95
C ALA A 231 -25.65 2.93 -2.45
N ASP A 232 -25.98 3.17 -1.18
CA ASP A 232 -27.25 2.76 -0.55
C ASP A 232 -28.15 3.96 -0.14
N GLU A 233 -27.99 5.13 -0.77
CA GLU A 233 -28.96 6.25 -0.68
C GLU A 233 -29.69 6.52 -2.00
#